data_AF-A0A0S8C5V3-F1
#
_entry.id   AF-A0A0S8C5V3-F1
#
_cell.length_a   1.000
_cell.length_b   1.000
_cell.length_c   1.000
_cell.angle_alpha   90.00
_cell.angle_beta   90.00
_cell.angle_gamma   90.00
#
_symmetry.space_group_name_H-M   'P 1'
#
loop_
_entity.id
_entity.type
_entity.pdbx_description
1 polymer ?
#
loop_
_entity_poly.entity_id
_entity_poly.type
_entity_poly.pdbx_seq_one_letter_code
_entity_poly.pdbx_strand_id
1 'polypeptide(L)' 'MPEKNTDYYVLVVWGDVSPDLQGPFADERQRDTRTRQLKTEHGDEHGIYALEVDSEGRSTVSSYLARFFGDGTEGSPGR' A
#
# COMPACT_ATOMS: atom_id res chain seq x y z
N MET A 1 26.40 7.79 -9.85
CA MET A 1 25.26 6.95 -10.27
C MET A 1 24.03 7.80 -10.03
N PRO A 2 23.09 7.96 -10.98
CA PRO A 2 21.91 8.78 -10.68
C PRO A 2 21.14 8.05 -9.57
N GLU A 3 20.99 8.72 -8.43
CA GLU A 3 20.25 8.22 -7.28
C GLU A 3 18.81 8.00 -7.73
N LYS A 4 18.30 6.78 -7.51
CA LYS A 4 16.92 6.44 -7.84
C LYS A 4 16.01 7.13 -6.82
N ASN A 5 15.68 8.40 -7.07
CA ASN A 5 14.89 9.24 -6.18
C ASN A 5 13.41 9.00 -6.47
N THR A 6 12.91 7.82 -6.11
CA THR A 6 11.49 7.49 -6.17
C THR A 6 10.91 7.67 -4.78
N ASP A 7 9.91 8.53 -4.65
CA ASP A 7 9.15 8.69 -3.42
C ASP A 7 8.01 7.67 -3.39
N TYR A 8 7.85 6.99 -2.25
CA TYR A 8 6.85 5.95 -2.07
C TYR A 8 5.72 6.46 -1.18
N TYR A 9 4.48 6.24 -1.57
CA TYR A 9 3.30 6.67 -0.83
C TYR A 9 2.24 5.57 -0.78
N VAL A 10 1.37 5.65 0.22
CA VAL A 10 0.10 4.93 0.23
C VAL A 10 -1.01 5.92 -0.09
N LEU A 11 -1.74 5.69 -1.16
CA LEU A 11 -2.96 6.41 -1.48
C LEU A 11 -4.15 5.64 -0.89
N VAL A 12 -4.89 6.28 0.01
CA VAL A 12 -6.10 5.73 0.61
C VAL A 12 -7.30 6.49 0.08
N VAL A 13 -8.34 5.77 -0.34
CA VAL A 13 -9.63 6.34 -0.71
C VAL A 13 -10.64 5.86 0.34
N TRP A 14 -10.91 6.72 1.31
CA TRP A 14 -11.81 6.45 2.42
C TRP A 14 -13.27 6.48 1.96
N GLY A 15 -13.98 5.38 2.18
CA GLY A 15 -15.40 5.21 1.86
C GLY A 15 -15.77 5.61 0.42
N ASP A 16 -14.85 5.38 -0.52
CA ASP A 16 -14.95 5.74 -1.95
C ASP A 16 -15.11 7.24 -2.27
N VAL A 17 -14.93 8.14 -1.29
CA VAL A 17 -15.23 9.57 -1.47
C VAL A 17 -14.12 10.52 -1.03
N SER A 18 -13.21 10.09 -0.15
CA SER A 18 -12.21 10.98 0.43
C SER A 18 -10.79 10.44 0.23
N PRO A 19 -9.97 11.04 -0.66
CA PRO A 19 -8.58 10.64 -0.83
C PRO A 19 -7.71 11.17 0.32
N ASP A 20 -6.77 10.35 0.77
CA ASP A 20 -5.72 10.67 1.73
C ASP A 20 -4.39 10.09 1.25
N LEU A 21 -3.29 10.76 1.59
CA LEU A 21 -1.96 10.36 1.16
C LEU A 21 -1.04 10.21 2.37
N GLN A 22 -0.45 9.02 2.52
CA GLN A 22 0.51 8.74 3.59
C GLN A 22 1.90 8.54 3.00
N GLY A 23 2.90 9.19 3.61
CA GLY A 23 4.29 9.21 3.14
C GLY A 23 4.84 10.65 3.03
N PRO A 24 5.96 10.86 2.31
CA PRO A 24 6.72 9.84 1.58
C PRO A 24 7.41 8.84 2.52
N PHE A 25 7.48 7.59 2.09
CA PHE A 25 8.26 6.53 2.72
C PHE A 25 9.62 6.42 2.02
N ALA A 26 10.64 6.03 2.77
CA ALA A 26 12.00 5.93 2.23
C ALA A 26 12.16 4.76 1.24
N ASP A 27 11.31 3.73 1.33
CA ASP A 27 11.36 2.56 0.48
C ASP A 27 9.99 1.87 0.35
N GLU A 28 9.90 0.98 -0.63
CA GLU A 28 8.71 0.17 -0.92
C GLU A 28 8.26 -0.67 0.28
N ARG A 29 9.19 -1.19 1.08
CA ARG A 29 8.86 -2.07 2.21
C ARG A 29 8.14 -1.31 3.32
N GLN A 30 8.52 -0.05 3.56
CA GLN A 30 7.85 0.81 4.53
C GLN A 30 6.44 1.16 4.08
N ARG A 31 6.25 1.51 2.79
CA ARG A 31 4.92 1.71 2.18
C ARG A 31 4.04 0.47 2.33
N ASP A 32 4.59 -0.70 2.00
CA ASP A 32 3.88 -1.97 2.05
C ASP A 32 3.53 -2.39 3.49
N THR A 33 4.41 -2.11 4.45
CA THR A 33 4.14 -2.31 5.88
C THR A 33 2.97 -1.44 6.32
N ARG A 34 2.96 -0.16 5.94
CA ARG A 34 1.84 0.74 6.27
C ARG A 34 0.54 0.30 5.61
N THR A 35 0.60 -0.16 4.36
CA THR A 35 -0.55 -0.72 3.64
C THR A 35 -1.17 -1.89 4.39
N ARG A 36 -0.35 -2.82 4.92
CA ARG A 36 -0.83 -3.95 5.73
C ARG A 36 -1.46 -3.49 7.04
N GLN A 37 -0.85 -2.51 7.72
CA GLN A 37 -1.42 -1.94 8.95
C GLN A 37 -2.81 -1.34 8.69
N LEU A 38 -2.94 -0.51 7.66
CA LEU A 38 -4.21 0.09 7.27
C LEU A 38 -5.27 -0.98 6.96
N LYS A 39 -4.87 -2.07 6.31
CA LYS A 39 -5.74 -3.21 6.03
C LYS A 39 -6.22 -3.90 7.31
N THR A 40 -5.34 -4.09 8.28
CA THR A 40 -5.69 -4.67 9.58
C THR A 40 -6.55 -3.72 10.42
N GLU A 41 -6.30 -2.42 10.35
CA GLU A 41 -7.02 -1.37 11.11
C GLU A 41 -8.44 -1.14 10.58
N HIS A 42 -8.63 -1.14 9.26
CA HIS A 42 -9.88 -0.70 8.62
C HIS A 42 -10.54 -1.75 7.69
N GLY A 43 -9.91 -2.90 7.47
CA GLY A 43 -10.47 -3.98 6.66
C GLY A 43 -10.55 -3.68 5.16
N ASP A 44 -11.61 -4.14 4.52
CA ASP A 44 -11.85 -4.05 3.07
C ASP A 44 -12.71 -2.84 2.64
N GLU A 45 -13.07 -1.97 3.57
CA GLU A 45 -14.01 -0.87 3.33
C GLU A 45 -13.42 0.30 2.53
N HIS A 46 -12.11 0.36 2.36
CA HIS A 46 -11.42 1.48 1.74
C HIS A 46 -10.48 1.01 0.63
N GLY A 47 -10.38 1.81 -0.43
CA GLY A 47 -9.39 1.59 -1.48
C GLY A 47 -8.00 1.94 -0.98
N ILE A 48 -7.06 1.00 -1.01
CA ILE A 48 -5.67 1.22 -0.61
C ILE A 48 -4.77 0.87 -1.80
N TYR A 49 -3.98 1.85 -2.25
CA TYR A 49 -3.17 1.76 -3.46
C TYR A 49 -1.73 2.15 -3.17
N ALA A 50 -0.81 1.50 -3.89
CA ALA A 50 0.57 1.93 -3.97
C ALA A 50 0.65 3.16 -4.88
N LEU A 51 1.32 4.22 -4.44
CA LEU A 51 1.67 5.36 -5.26
C LEU A 51 3.19 5.54 -5.25
N GLU A 52 3.77 5.70 -6.44
CA GLU A 52 5.18 6.01 -6.63
C GLU A 52 5.30 7.31 -7.43
N VAL A 53 6.20 8.19 -7.02
CA VAL A 53 6.52 9.43 -7.74
C VAL A 53 7.99 9.39 -8.12
N ASP A 54 8.28 9.46 -9.41
CA ASP A 54 9.67 9.47 -9.90
C ASP A 54 10.34 10.84 -9.73
N SER A 55 11.64 10.90 -10.00
CA SER A 55 12.44 12.13 -9.90
C SER A 55 12.01 13.25 -10.85
N GLU A 56 11.16 12.94 -11.85
CA GLU A 56 10.58 13.91 -12.79
C GLU A 56 9.16 14.33 -12.38
N GLY A 57 8.69 13.87 -11.21
CA GLY A 57 7.37 14.17 -10.66
C GLY A 57 6.24 13.36 -11.29
N ARG A 58 6.54 12.31 -12.06
CA ARG A 58 5.50 11.45 -12.65
C ARG A 58 5.01 10.43 -11.63
N SER A 59 3.69 10.37 -11.49
CA SER A 59 3.03 9.45 -10.57
C SER A 59 2.58 8.15 -11.26
N THR A 60 2.78 7.03 -10.56
CA THR A 60 2.23 5.71 -10.93
C THR A 60 1.43 5.14 -9.78
N VAL A 61 0.14 4.88 -10.00
CA VAL A 61 -0.76 4.27 -9.01
C VAL A 61 -0.98 2.80 -9.37
N SER A 62 -0.76 1.90 -8.41
CA SER A 62 -0.91 0.46 -8.58
C SER A 62 -1.80 -0.16 -7.51
N SER A 63 -2.61 -1.14 -7.89
CA SER A 63 -3.40 -1.94 -6.95
C SER A 63 -2.58 -3.09 -6.38
N TYR A 64 -2.82 -3.42 -5.12
CA TYR A 64 -2.26 -4.61 -4.50
C TYR A 64 -3.05 -5.86 -4.91
N LEU A 65 -2.35 -6.94 -5.26
CA LEU A 65 -2.98 -8.23 -5.55
C LEU A 65 -3.52 -8.86 -4.26
N ALA A 66 -4.59 -9.65 -4.32
CA ALA A 66 -5.14 -10.33 -3.14
C ALA A 66 -4.08 -11.13 -2.34
N ARG A 67 -3.15 -11.78 -3.05
CA ARG A 67 -2.01 -12.52 -2.44
C ARG A 67 -1.06 -11.67 -1.60
N PHE A 68 -1.07 -10.34 -1.79
CA PHE A 68 -0.27 -9.42 -0.99
C PHE A 68 -0.79 -9.32 0.45
N PHE A 69 -2.10 -9.51 0.63
CA PHE A 69 -2.80 -9.44 1.92
C PHE A 69 -3.10 -10.82 2.52
N GLY A 70 -2.91 -11.90 1.75
CA GLY A 70 -3.15 -13.26 2.22
C GLY A 70 -2.12 -13.70 3.26
N ASP A 71 -2.59 -13.97 4.47
CA ASP A 71 -1.82 -14.64 5.52
C ASP A 71 -1.69 -16.14 5.19
N GLY A 72 -0.54 -16.75 5.51
CA GLY A 72 -0.26 -18.16 5.26
C GLY A 72 -1.23 -19.07 6.00
N THR A 73 -2.26 -19.55 5.31
CA THR A 73 -3.17 -20.56 5.85
C THR A 73 -2.55 -21.96 5.76
N GLU A 74 -1.59 -22.25 6.65
CA GLU A 74 -1.30 -23.63 7.05
C GLU A 74 -1.77 -23.85 8.49
N GLY A 75 -2.78 -24.72 8.63
CA GLY A 75 -2.99 -25.51 9.84
C GLY A 75 -3.93 -24.95 10.90
N SER A 76 -5.22 -25.22 10.74
CA SER A 76 -6.06 -25.60 11.88
C SER A 76 -7.06 -26.65 11.40
N PRO A 77 -6.81 -27.95 11.64
CA PRO A 77 -7.81 -28.97 11.44
C PRO A 77 -8.75 -29.01 12.65
N GLY A 78 -10.04 -29.14 12.37
CA GLY A 78 -10.94 -29.89 13.25
C GLY A 78 -11.80 -29.07 14.21
N ARG A 79 -13.06 -28.90 13.79
CA ARG A 79 -14.31 -29.08 14.55
C ARG A 79 -14.21 -29.38 16.04
#